data_AF-A0A5P9CBT1-F1
#
_entry.id   AF-A0A5P9CBT1-F1
#
_cell.length_a   1.000
_cell.length_b   1.000
_cell.length_c   1.000
_cell.angle_alpha   90.00
_cell.angle_beta   90.00
_cell.angle_gamma   90.00
#
_symmetry.space_group_name_H-M   'P 1'
#
loop_
_entity.id
_entity.type
_entity.pdbx_description
1 polymer ?
#
loop_
_entity_poly.entity_id
_entity_poly.type
_entity_poly.pdbx_seq_one_letter_code
_entity_poly.pdbx_strand_id
1 'polypeptide(L)'
;MAVDLGKIFDLSMMIDAIETEDEVGCVLRVHLMAEQILINFIELKKSSETEKYLGQMRDFGVKMAVATAMGMPACILQVLHHINRIRNDFAHRGTGKLDLGDVQNMQRFVDQMAELNPRFLAIKERGIEFADGRKFKYGAGGARIDFSISALSFLGEAALYLVKCSIPKALESGDLVLVPNK
;
A
#
# COMPACT_ATOMS: atom_id res chain seq x y z
N MET A 1 4.24 -9.80 -19.87
CA MET A 1 2.97 -9.14 -19.46
C MET A 1 3.37 -7.81 -18.86
N ALA A 2 3.23 -6.73 -19.63
CA ALA A 2 3.64 -5.40 -19.21
C ALA A 2 2.95 -5.00 -17.88
N VAL A 3 3.72 -4.40 -16.98
CA VAL A 3 3.17 -3.82 -15.76
C VAL A 3 2.32 -2.63 -16.12
N ASP A 4 1.01 -2.81 -15.97
CA ASP A 4 0.06 -1.72 -16.10
C ASP A 4 0.10 -0.92 -14.80
N LEU A 5 0.84 0.20 -14.82
CA LEU A 5 0.93 1.12 -13.68
C LEU A 5 -0.45 1.67 -13.28
N GLY A 6 -1.41 1.77 -14.22
CA GLY A 6 -2.79 2.14 -13.92
C GLY A 6 -3.55 1.06 -13.15
N LYS A 7 -3.15 -0.21 -13.24
CA LYS A 7 -3.67 -1.30 -12.39
C LYS A 7 -2.98 -1.39 -11.04
N ILE A 8 -1.75 -0.89 -10.92
CA ILE A 8 -1.03 -0.82 -9.64
C ILE A 8 -1.46 0.41 -8.83
N PHE A 9 -1.81 1.51 -9.50
CA PHE A 9 -2.15 2.79 -8.89
C PHE A 9 -3.46 3.36 -9.42
N ASP A 10 -4.51 3.29 -8.59
CA ASP A 10 -5.69 4.12 -8.78
C ASP A 10 -5.47 5.49 -8.12
N LEU A 11 -4.94 6.43 -8.90
CA LEU A 11 -4.67 7.78 -8.42
C LEU A 11 -5.95 8.52 -8.02
N SER A 12 -7.09 8.20 -8.65
CA SER A 12 -8.37 8.82 -8.31
C SER A 12 -8.84 8.39 -6.93
N MET A 13 -8.78 7.08 -6.64
CA MET A 13 -9.10 6.54 -5.32
C MET A 13 -8.17 7.09 -4.24
N MET A 14 -6.90 7.33 -4.58
CA MET A 14 -5.93 7.94 -3.68
C MET A 14 -6.29 9.39 -3.34
N ILE A 15 -6.61 10.21 -4.35
CA ILE A 15 -7.05 11.60 -4.15
C ILE A 15 -8.32 11.62 -3.30
N ASP A 16 -9.32 10.81 -3.65
CA ASP A 16 -10.59 10.72 -2.92
C ASP A 16 -10.40 10.30 -1.45
N ALA A 17 -9.44 9.42 -1.17
CA ALA A 17 -9.10 9.00 0.19
C ALA A 17 -8.48 10.13 1.01
N ILE A 18 -7.75 11.05 0.37
CA ILE A 18 -7.06 12.17 1.03
C ILE A 18 -8.01 13.35 1.25
N GLU A 19 -8.78 13.69 0.23
CA GLU A 19 -9.61 14.90 0.22
C GLU A 19 -10.90 14.75 1.04
N THR A 20 -11.32 13.51 1.29
CA THR A 20 -12.48 13.27 2.14
C THR A 20 -12.23 13.67 3.60
N GLU A 21 -13.20 14.37 4.19
CA GLU A 21 -13.22 14.64 5.64
C GLU A 21 -13.86 13.47 6.43
N ASP A 22 -14.40 12.46 5.74
CA ASP A 22 -14.94 11.25 6.36
C ASP A 22 -13.82 10.24 6.63
N GLU A 23 -13.48 10.04 7.91
CA GLU A 23 -12.43 9.11 8.32
C GLU A 23 -12.76 7.65 7.94
N VAL A 24 -14.05 7.26 7.96
CA VAL A 24 -14.47 5.91 7.56
C VAL A 24 -14.20 5.70 6.07
N GLY A 25 -14.66 6.65 5.24
CA GLY A 25 -14.42 6.66 3.81
C GLY A 25 -12.93 6.71 3.44
N CYS A 26 -12.11 7.44 4.21
CA CYS A 26 -10.66 7.47 4.03
C CYS A 26 -10.05 6.08 4.26
N VAL A 27 -10.33 5.46 5.40
CA VAL A 27 -9.79 4.14 5.78
C VAL A 27 -10.24 3.05 4.81
N LEU A 28 -11.50 3.07 4.38
CA LEU A 28 -12.03 2.06 3.46
C LEU A 28 -11.34 2.12 2.09
N ARG A 29 -11.14 3.31 1.53
CA ARG A 29 -10.41 3.47 0.25
C ARG A 29 -8.95 3.04 0.38
N VAL A 30 -8.28 3.39 1.49
CA VAL A 30 -6.91 2.93 1.76
C VAL A 30 -6.85 1.40 1.87
N HIS A 31 -7.83 0.77 2.53
CA HIS A 31 -7.91 -0.68 2.62
C HIS A 31 -8.09 -1.35 1.25
N LEU A 32 -8.94 -0.80 0.38
CA LEU A 32 -9.11 -1.30 -1.00
C LEU A 32 -7.80 -1.22 -1.79
N MET A 33 -7.06 -0.11 -1.69
CA MET A 33 -5.74 0.03 -2.31
C MET A 33 -4.73 -0.97 -1.74
N ALA A 34 -4.73 -1.18 -0.42
CA ALA A 34 -3.91 -2.21 0.25
C ALA A 34 -4.24 -3.63 -0.26
N GLU A 35 -5.51 -3.92 -0.52
CA GLU A 35 -5.92 -5.18 -1.13
C GLU A 35 -5.42 -5.32 -2.57
N GLN A 36 -5.42 -4.23 -3.36
CA GLN A 36 -4.83 -4.24 -4.69
C GLN A 36 -3.32 -4.52 -4.68
N ILE A 37 -2.58 -4.05 -3.67
CA ILE A 37 -1.15 -4.40 -3.51
C ILE A 37 -0.98 -5.92 -3.35
N LEU A 38 -1.82 -6.56 -2.53
CA LEU A 38 -1.79 -8.03 -2.36
C LEU A 38 -2.13 -8.76 -3.65
N ILE A 39 -3.20 -8.35 -4.33
CA ILE A 39 -3.63 -8.95 -5.60
C ILE A 39 -2.53 -8.84 -6.63
N ASN A 40 -2.00 -7.64 -6.86
CA ASN A 40 -0.94 -7.41 -7.84
C ASN A 40 0.34 -8.19 -7.51
N PHE A 41 0.72 -8.29 -6.23
CA PHE A 41 1.87 -9.11 -5.85
C PHE A 41 1.67 -10.60 -6.18
N ILE A 42 0.50 -11.14 -5.84
CA ILE A 42 0.18 -12.56 -6.09
C ILE A 42 0.15 -12.83 -7.59
N GLU A 43 -0.47 -11.96 -8.37
CA GLU A 43 -0.50 -12.06 -9.84
C GLU A 43 0.92 -11.97 -10.44
N LEU A 44 1.79 -11.13 -9.87
CA LEU A 44 3.19 -11.05 -10.26
C LEU A 44 4.01 -12.26 -9.83
N LYS A 45 3.59 -13.06 -8.84
CA LYS A 45 4.35 -14.22 -8.36
C LYS A 45 3.80 -15.57 -8.80
N LYS A 46 2.51 -15.66 -9.12
CA LYS A 46 1.91 -16.91 -9.59
C LYS A 46 2.57 -17.39 -10.89
N SER A 47 2.73 -18.71 -10.98
CA SER A 47 3.04 -19.43 -12.23
C SER A 47 1.77 -20.07 -12.79
N SER A 48 1.84 -20.56 -14.03
CA SER A 48 0.76 -21.32 -14.65
C SER A 48 0.41 -22.61 -13.91
N GLU A 49 1.34 -23.14 -13.12
CA GLU A 49 1.11 -24.31 -12.25
C GLU A 49 0.36 -23.91 -10.99
N THR A 50 0.77 -22.83 -10.33
CA THR A 50 0.12 -22.36 -9.10
C THR A 50 -1.28 -21.84 -9.36
N GLU A 51 -1.51 -21.20 -10.51
CA GLU A 51 -2.82 -20.65 -10.90
C GLU A 51 -3.93 -21.71 -10.95
N LYS A 52 -3.60 -22.96 -11.29
CA LYS A 52 -4.56 -24.08 -11.32
C LYS A 52 -5.13 -24.41 -9.94
N TYR A 53 -4.42 -24.04 -8.88
CA TYR A 53 -4.76 -24.37 -7.50
C TYR A 53 -5.17 -23.13 -6.68
N LEU A 54 -4.77 -21.94 -7.11
CA LEU A 54 -5.21 -20.67 -6.53
C LEU A 54 -6.63 -20.36 -7.02
N GLY A 55 -7.63 -20.82 -6.26
CA GLY A 55 -9.02 -20.42 -6.48
C GLY A 55 -9.25 -18.92 -6.25
N GLN A 56 -10.50 -18.47 -6.38
CA GLN A 56 -10.86 -17.09 -6.08
C GLN A 56 -10.66 -16.76 -4.59
N MET A 57 -9.73 -15.87 -4.29
CA MET A 57 -9.48 -15.39 -2.92
C MET A 57 -10.33 -14.15 -2.64
N ARG A 58 -11.44 -14.32 -1.90
CA ARG A 58 -12.30 -13.19 -1.52
C ARG A 58 -11.80 -12.47 -0.26
N ASP A 59 -11.31 -13.20 0.73
CA ASP A 59 -10.90 -12.64 2.01
C ASP A 59 -9.52 -11.99 1.97
N PHE A 60 -9.39 -10.80 2.57
CA PHE A 60 -8.12 -10.10 2.73
C PHE A 60 -7.07 -10.96 3.45
N GLY A 61 -7.48 -11.65 4.53
CA GLY A 61 -6.61 -12.52 5.30
C GLY A 61 -6.02 -13.68 4.49
N VAL A 62 -6.82 -14.27 3.59
CA VAL A 62 -6.35 -15.34 2.69
C VAL A 62 -5.34 -14.79 1.69
N LYS A 63 -5.62 -13.63 1.06
CA LYS A 63 -4.65 -12.97 0.17
C LYS A 63 -3.34 -12.67 0.88
N MET A 64 -3.40 -12.15 2.11
CA MET A 64 -2.22 -11.85 2.91
C MET A 64 -1.42 -13.12 3.26
N ALA A 65 -2.09 -14.22 3.60
CA ALA A 65 -1.42 -15.50 3.86
C ALA A 65 -0.70 -16.04 2.62
N VAL A 66 -1.35 -15.98 1.45
CA VAL A 66 -0.74 -16.39 0.17
C VAL A 66 0.44 -15.49 -0.20
N ALA A 67 0.29 -14.16 -0.07
CA ALA A 67 1.38 -13.22 -0.33
C ALA A 67 2.58 -13.46 0.60
N THR A 68 2.33 -13.77 1.89
CA THR A 68 3.36 -14.20 2.84
C THR A 68 4.09 -15.44 2.35
N ALA A 69 3.35 -16.49 1.96
CA ALA A 69 3.92 -17.74 1.45
C ALA A 69 4.73 -17.53 0.16
N MET A 70 4.37 -16.54 -0.65
CA MET A 70 5.08 -16.14 -1.87
C MET A 70 6.27 -15.19 -1.62
N GLY A 71 6.61 -14.92 -0.35
CA GLY A 71 7.80 -14.16 0.03
C GLY A 71 7.61 -12.64 -0.04
N MET A 72 6.39 -12.13 0.18
CA MET A 72 6.22 -10.69 0.40
C MET A 72 7.02 -10.25 1.64
N PRO A 73 7.76 -9.12 1.58
CA PRO A 73 8.55 -8.63 2.70
C PRO A 73 7.71 -8.37 3.95
N ALA A 74 8.27 -8.70 5.11
CA ALA A 74 7.59 -8.56 6.40
C ALA A 74 7.15 -7.11 6.69
N CYS A 75 7.97 -6.12 6.34
CA CYS A 75 7.63 -4.69 6.53
C CYS A 75 6.37 -4.28 5.74
N ILE A 76 6.17 -4.78 4.52
CA ILE A 76 4.92 -4.56 3.76
C ILE A 76 3.74 -5.27 4.44
N LEU A 77 3.91 -6.54 4.81
CA LEU A 77 2.86 -7.34 5.44
C LEU A 77 2.39 -6.74 6.77
N GLN A 78 3.30 -6.20 7.59
CA GLN A 78 2.96 -5.54 8.85
C GLN A 78 2.03 -4.35 8.63
N VAL A 79 2.33 -3.49 7.65
CA VAL A 79 1.48 -2.33 7.35
C VAL A 79 0.11 -2.79 6.81
N LEU A 80 0.08 -3.75 5.89
CA LEU A 80 -1.17 -4.30 5.34
C LEU A 80 -2.06 -4.92 6.43
N HIS A 81 -1.46 -5.70 7.33
CA HIS A 81 -2.16 -6.29 8.47
C HIS A 81 -2.76 -5.20 9.37
N HIS A 82 -1.99 -4.15 9.64
CA HIS A 82 -2.43 -3.05 10.49
C HIS A 82 -3.54 -2.20 9.86
N ILE A 83 -3.48 -1.92 8.55
CA ILE A 83 -4.57 -1.28 7.82
C ILE A 83 -5.87 -2.10 7.93
N ASN A 84 -5.78 -3.43 7.73
CA ASN A 84 -6.93 -4.31 7.88
C ASN A 84 -7.50 -4.31 9.31
N ARG A 85 -6.63 -4.25 10.33
CA ARG A 85 -7.05 -4.12 11.73
C ARG A 85 -7.82 -2.82 11.96
N ILE A 86 -7.28 -1.68 11.53
CA ILE A 86 -7.94 -0.36 11.64
C ILE A 86 -9.32 -0.42 10.96
N ARG A 87 -9.38 -0.93 9.73
CA ARG A 87 -10.65 -1.09 9.00
C ARG A 87 -11.67 -1.94 9.77
N ASN A 88 -11.24 -3.04 10.39
CA ASN A 88 -12.13 -3.89 11.19
C ASN A 88 -12.58 -3.19 12.48
N ASP A 89 -11.71 -2.42 13.12
CA ASP A 89 -12.08 -1.61 14.28
C ASP A 89 -13.19 -0.61 13.93
N PHE A 90 -13.14 0.02 12.75
CA PHE A 90 -14.22 0.88 12.26
C PHE A 90 -15.55 0.13 12.08
N ALA A 91 -15.51 -1.11 11.57
CA ALA A 91 -16.70 -1.93 11.41
C ALA A 91 -17.36 -2.34 12.75
N HIS A 92 -16.58 -2.40 13.84
CA HIS A 92 -17.06 -2.88 15.14
C HIS A 92 -17.33 -1.77 16.16
N ARG A 93 -16.54 -0.69 16.19
CA ARG A 93 -16.59 0.33 17.27
C ARG A 93 -17.66 1.40 17.06
N GLY A 94 -18.13 1.61 15.83
CA GLY A 94 -19.21 2.56 15.51
C GLY A 94 -18.93 4.03 15.82
N THR A 95 -17.72 4.38 16.31
CA THR A 95 -17.34 5.75 16.69
C THR A 95 -17.05 6.65 15.49
N GLY A 96 -16.80 6.06 14.32
CA GLY A 96 -16.46 6.78 13.10
C GLY A 96 -15.16 7.58 13.20
N LYS A 97 -14.29 7.30 14.19
CA LYS A 97 -13.04 8.02 14.43
C LYS A 97 -11.81 7.12 14.51
N LEU A 98 -10.71 7.58 13.91
CA LEU A 98 -9.38 7.00 13.96
C LEU A 98 -8.80 7.15 15.37
N ASP A 99 -8.28 6.05 15.89
CA ASP A 99 -7.51 6.05 17.12
C ASP A 99 -6.09 6.56 16.85
N LEU A 100 -5.63 7.55 17.63
CA LEU A 100 -4.31 8.16 17.43
C LEU A 100 -3.18 7.15 17.70
N GLY A 101 -3.36 6.23 18.64
CA GLY A 101 -2.39 5.17 18.91
C GLY A 101 -2.25 4.21 17.73
N ASP A 102 -3.36 3.88 17.07
CA ASP A 102 -3.35 3.09 15.85
C ASP A 102 -2.62 3.79 14.70
N VAL A 103 -2.82 5.10 14.53
CA VAL A 103 -2.12 5.90 13.52
C VAL A 103 -0.61 5.99 13.81
N GLN A 104 -0.23 6.16 15.08
CA GLN A 104 1.18 6.17 15.48
C GLN A 104 1.86 4.81 15.29
N ASN A 105 1.14 3.71 15.54
CA ASN A 105 1.64 2.37 15.27
C ASN A 105 1.81 2.13 13.76
N MET A 106 0.84 2.60 12.95
CA MET A 106 0.96 2.55 11.50
C MET A 106 2.22 3.26 11.03
N GLN A 107 2.44 4.49 11.51
CA GLN A 107 3.63 5.27 11.19
C GLN A 107 4.94 4.49 11.45
N ARG A 108 5.05 3.82 12.60
CA ARG A 108 6.23 3.01 12.95
C ARG A 108 6.43 1.84 12.00
N PHE A 109 5.35 1.18 11.59
CA PHE A 109 5.45 0.08 10.60
C PHE A 109 5.85 0.60 9.23
N VAL A 110 5.33 1.76 8.81
CA VAL A 110 5.71 2.35 7.51
C VAL A 110 7.17 2.79 7.50
N ASP A 111 7.72 3.27 8.63
CA ASP A 111 9.16 3.61 8.70
C ASP A 111 10.09 2.40 8.45
N GLN A 112 9.62 1.17 8.70
CA GLN A 112 10.38 -0.05 8.39
C GLN A 112 10.53 -0.29 6.87
N MET A 113 9.81 0.45 6.02
CA MET A 113 10.02 0.41 4.57
C MET A 113 11.43 0.86 4.17
N ALA A 114 12.17 1.51 5.07
CA ALA A 114 13.61 1.77 4.91
C ALA A 114 14.44 0.49 4.67
N GLU A 115 13.96 -0.68 5.11
CA GLU A 115 14.56 -1.99 4.82
C GLU A 115 14.54 -2.32 3.31
N LEU A 116 13.53 -1.85 2.57
CA LEU A 116 13.37 -2.07 1.13
C LEU A 116 13.94 -0.93 0.29
N ASN A 117 13.99 0.26 0.87
CA ASN A 117 14.47 1.47 0.23
C ASN A 117 15.27 2.32 1.24
N PRO A 118 16.60 2.24 1.25
CA PRO A 118 17.43 3.03 2.16
C PRO A 118 17.30 4.56 2.01
N ARG A 119 16.68 5.04 0.92
CA ARG A 119 16.36 6.46 0.70
C ARG A 119 14.98 6.85 1.21
N PHE A 120 14.27 5.93 1.86
CA PHE A 120 12.98 6.19 2.47
C PHE A 120 13.13 7.24 3.57
N LEU A 121 12.46 8.37 3.43
CA LEU A 121 12.37 9.39 4.47
C LEU A 121 11.36 8.95 5.52
N ALA A 122 11.71 9.09 6.81
CA ALA A 122 10.83 8.77 7.92
C ALA A 122 9.52 9.59 7.83
N ILE A 123 8.39 8.99 8.19
CA ILE A 123 7.06 9.61 8.07
C ILE A 123 6.97 10.94 8.82
N LYS A 124 7.66 11.07 9.95
CA LYS A 124 7.67 12.31 10.74
C LYS A 124 8.29 13.51 10.02
N GLU A 125 9.09 13.25 8.99
CA GLU A 125 9.70 14.29 8.15
C GLU A 125 8.83 14.65 6.95
N ARG A 126 7.69 13.96 6.77
CA ARG A 126 6.80 14.12 5.62
C ARG A 126 5.64 15.06 5.91
N GLY A 127 5.03 15.51 4.82
CA GLY A 127 3.80 16.27 4.81
C GLY A 127 3.03 16.03 3.53
N ILE A 128 1.84 16.60 3.47
CA ILE A 128 0.96 16.58 2.31
C ILE A 128 0.55 18.00 1.95
N GLU A 129 0.42 18.25 0.65
CA GLU A 129 -0.08 19.49 0.08
C GLU A 129 -1.30 19.16 -0.78
N PHE A 130 -2.39 19.86 -0.52
CA PHE A 130 -3.65 19.74 -1.24
C PHE A 130 -3.66 20.68 -2.45
N ALA A 131 -4.51 20.38 -3.43
CA ALA A 131 -4.65 21.20 -4.63
C ALA A 131 -5.08 22.65 -4.35
N ASP A 132 -5.78 22.87 -3.24
CA ASP A 132 -6.19 24.19 -2.75
C ASP A 132 -5.07 24.97 -2.02
N GLY A 133 -3.87 24.40 -1.94
CA GLY A 133 -2.69 25.00 -1.32
C GLY A 133 -2.56 24.76 0.19
N ARG A 134 -3.51 24.06 0.84
CA ARG A 134 -3.35 23.66 2.25
C ARG A 134 -2.18 22.69 2.39
N LYS A 135 -1.32 22.92 3.39
CA LYS A 135 -0.16 22.06 3.69
C LYS A 135 -0.23 21.58 5.13
N PHE A 136 -0.03 20.28 5.32
CA PHE A 136 0.03 19.67 6.63
C PHE A 136 1.30 18.85 6.76
N LYS A 137 2.00 19.01 7.89
CA LYS A 137 3.06 18.08 8.29
C LYS A 137 2.46 16.99 9.16
N TYR A 138 3.11 15.83 9.18
CA TYR A 138 2.76 14.77 10.11
C TYR A 138 2.79 15.31 11.57
N GLY A 139 1.76 14.98 12.34
CA GLY A 139 1.53 15.44 13.71
C GLY A 139 0.81 16.79 13.83
N ALA A 140 0.61 17.52 12.73
CA ALA A 140 -0.03 18.85 12.75
C ALA A 140 -1.48 18.84 12.24
N GLY A 141 -1.89 17.82 11.47
CA GLY A 141 -3.20 17.76 10.82
C GLY A 141 -4.25 16.87 11.51
N GLY A 142 -3.93 16.28 12.65
CA GLY A 142 -4.79 15.31 13.34
C GLY A 142 -4.71 13.89 12.77
N ALA A 143 -5.43 12.95 13.41
CA ALA A 143 -5.30 11.52 13.16
C ALA A 143 -5.59 11.13 11.69
N ARG A 144 -6.61 11.74 11.07
CA ARG A 144 -6.93 11.51 9.65
C ARG A 144 -5.77 11.87 8.73
N ILE A 145 -5.23 13.09 8.87
CA ILE A 145 -4.14 13.56 8.01
C ILE A 145 -2.87 12.74 8.24
N ASP A 146 -2.57 12.40 9.50
CA ASP A 146 -1.42 11.56 9.85
C ASP A 146 -1.55 10.13 9.28
N PHE A 147 -2.77 9.59 9.29
CA PHE A 147 -3.11 8.33 8.62
C PHE A 147 -2.91 8.45 7.11
N SER A 148 -3.42 9.49 6.46
CA SER A 148 -3.24 9.72 5.03
C SER A 148 -1.76 9.82 4.66
N ILE A 149 -0.96 10.63 5.36
CA ILE A 149 0.49 10.76 5.09
C ILE A 149 1.19 9.40 5.20
N SER A 150 0.86 8.61 6.23
CA SER A 150 1.42 7.27 6.44
C SER A 150 1.00 6.31 5.33
N ALA A 151 -0.29 6.29 4.99
CA ALA A 151 -0.87 5.42 3.97
C ALA A 151 -0.30 5.72 2.57
N LEU A 152 -0.19 6.98 2.18
CA LEU A 152 0.37 7.37 0.88
C LEU A 152 1.84 7.01 0.75
N SER A 153 2.60 7.27 1.81
CA SER A 153 4.02 6.90 1.84
C SER A 153 4.19 5.40 1.70
N PHE A 154 3.36 4.61 2.39
CA PHE A 154 3.34 3.16 2.24
C PHE A 154 2.95 2.73 0.81
N LEU A 155 1.84 3.22 0.27
CA LEU A 155 1.36 2.83 -1.06
C LEU A 155 2.39 3.17 -2.15
N GLY A 156 3.04 4.33 -2.04
CA GLY A 156 4.20 4.74 -2.83
C GLY A 156 5.30 3.68 -2.88
N GLU A 157 5.80 3.31 -1.71
CA GLU A 157 6.91 2.36 -1.59
C GLU A 157 6.52 0.93 -1.95
N ALA A 158 5.31 0.50 -1.56
CA ALA A 158 4.80 -0.82 -1.89
C ALA A 158 4.67 -0.99 -3.40
N ALA A 159 4.14 0.01 -4.10
CA ALA A 159 4.05 -0.02 -5.54
C ALA A 159 5.42 0.05 -6.23
N LEU A 160 6.36 0.86 -5.73
CA LEU A 160 7.74 0.83 -6.23
C LEU A 160 8.37 -0.55 -6.07
N TYR A 161 8.08 -1.25 -4.96
CA TYR A 161 8.50 -2.63 -4.75
C TYR A 161 7.85 -3.60 -5.76
N LEU A 162 6.56 -3.45 -6.07
CA LEU A 162 5.90 -4.26 -7.11
C LEU A 162 6.53 -4.02 -8.49
N VAL A 163 6.84 -2.77 -8.83
CA VAL A 163 7.54 -2.43 -10.07
C VAL A 163 8.90 -3.15 -10.12
N LYS A 164 9.69 -3.10 -9.05
CA LYS A 164 10.97 -3.85 -8.96
C LYS A 164 10.77 -5.36 -9.14
N CYS A 165 9.74 -5.95 -8.53
CA CYS A 165 9.42 -7.37 -8.65
C CYS A 165 9.05 -7.79 -10.08
N SER A 166 8.55 -6.87 -10.88
CA SER A 166 8.12 -7.15 -12.25
C SER A 166 9.25 -7.13 -13.28
N ILE A 167 10.37 -6.45 -12.99
CA ILE A 167 11.50 -6.30 -13.92
C ILE A 167 12.01 -7.65 -14.44
N PRO A 168 12.28 -8.67 -13.59
CA PRO A 168 12.73 -9.97 -14.08
C PRO A 168 11.74 -10.60 -15.08
N LYS A 169 10.44 -10.57 -14.77
CA LYS A 169 9.40 -11.10 -15.67
C LYS A 169 9.34 -10.34 -16.99
N ALA A 170 9.53 -9.02 -16.98
CA ALA A 170 9.55 -8.20 -18.20
C ALA A 170 10.79 -8.45 -19.06
N LEU A 171 11.94 -8.74 -18.44
CA LEU A 171 13.15 -9.17 -19.15
C LEU A 171 12.97 -10.57 -19.76
N GLU A 172 12.39 -11.51 -19.01
CA GLU A 172 12.09 -12.88 -19.48
C GLU A 172 11.10 -12.90 -20.65
N SER A 173 10.09 -12.02 -20.66
CA SER A 173 9.12 -11.92 -21.74
C SER A 173 9.59 -11.12 -22.96
N GLY A 174 10.76 -10.47 -22.88
CA GLY A 174 11.26 -9.57 -23.92
C GLY A 174 10.53 -8.23 -24.00
N ASP A 175 9.65 -7.91 -23.03
CA ASP A 175 8.94 -6.63 -22.93
C ASP A 175 9.89 -5.48 -22.53
N LEU A 176 11.01 -5.81 -21.88
CA LEU A 176 12.07 -4.87 -21.51
C LEU A 176 13.41 -5.35 -22.06
N VAL A 177 14.17 -4.45 -22.69
CA VAL A 177 15.54 -4.71 -23.16
C VAL A 177 16.50 -3.75 -22.48
N LEU A 178 17.52 -4.29 -21.81
CA LEU A 178 18.60 -3.46 -21.25
C LEU A 178 19.50 -2.99 -22.40
N VAL A 179 19.49 -1.69 -22.66
CA VAL A 179 20.43 -1.07 -23.60
C VAL A 179 21.64 -0.58 -22.81
N PRO A 180 22.88 -1.01 -23.15
CA PRO A 180 24.06 -0.53 -22.46
C PRO A 180 24.21 0.98 -22.63
N ASN A 181 24.59 1.67 -21.55
CA ASN A 181 24.96 3.08 -21.62
C ASN A 181 26.22 3.22 -22.48
N LYS A 182 26.14 4.07 -23.51
CA LYS A 182 27.30 4.49 -24.30
C LYS A 182 28.22 5.39 -23.48
#